data_AF-A0AAV5GWU6-F1
#
_entry.id   AF-A0AAV5GWU6-F1
#
_cell.length_a   1.000
_cell.length_b   1.000
_cell.length_c   1.000
_cell.angle_alpha   90.00
_cell.angle_beta   90.00
_cell.angle_gamma   90.00
#
_symmetry.space_group_name_H-M   'P 1'
#
loop_
_entity.id
_entity.type
_entity.pdbx_description
1 polymer ?
#
loop_
_entity_poly.entity_id
_entity_poly.type
_entity_poly.pdbx_seq_one_letter_code
_entity_poly.pdbx_strand_id
1 'polypeptide(L)'
;MSEEYLILKKAIEGIKLTEDEDRLIKWIAGLDLWTVQQFVQIILKVTKVTNERKIIKKPEVNTYFYFCPNCGSRRSIKQKHNFCHDCGQALEW
;
A
#
# COMPACT_ATOMS: atom_id res chain seq x y z
N MET A 1 2.45 8.19 -28.39
CA MET A 1 2.41 7.61 -27.02
C MET A 1 1.40 6.49 -27.04
N SER A 2 1.75 5.29 -26.58
CA SER A 2 0.85 4.13 -26.60
C SER A 2 -0.24 4.25 -25.53
N GLU A 3 -1.39 3.59 -25.75
CA GLU A 3 -2.53 3.61 -24.83
C GLU A 3 -2.17 2.99 -23.48
N GLU A 4 -1.37 1.94 -23.51
CA GLU A 4 -0.80 1.21 -22.37
C GLU A 4 -0.03 2.13 -21.43
N TYR A 5 0.83 2.99 -22.00
CA TYR A 5 1.62 3.93 -21.22
C TYR A 5 0.74 4.96 -20.50
N LEU A 6 -0.32 5.44 -21.17
CA LEU A 6 -1.26 6.39 -20.56
C LEU A 6 -2.05 5.76 -19.40
N ILE A 7 -2.44 4.49 -19.54
CA ILE A 7 -3.14 3.74 -18.49
C ILE A 7 -2.25 3.56 -17.25
N LEU A 8 -0.99 3.13 -17.44
CA LEU A 8 -0.03 3.00 -16.34
C LEU A 8 0.26 4.35 -15.66
N LYS A 9 0.47 5.40 -16.45
CA LYS A 9 0.80 6.74 -15.93
C LYS A 9 -0.33 7.31 -15.05
N LYS A 10 -1.60 7.07 -15.41
CA LYS A 10 -2.75 7.43 -14.56
C LYS A 10 -2.78 6.62 -13.25
N ALA A 11 -2.43 5.34 -13.29
CA ALA A 11 -2.47 4.48 -12.09
C ALA A 11 -1.40 4.84 -11.04
N ILE A 12 -0.28 5.40 -11.48
CA ILE A 12 0.85 5.81 -10.62
C ILE A 12 0.92 7.33 -10.43
N GLU A 13 -0.14 8.05 -10.77
CA GLU A 13 -0.21 9.50 -10.62
C GLU A 13 0.04 9.91 -9.16
N GLY A 14 0.90 10.92 -8.95
CA GLY A 14 1.30 11.37 -7.62
C GLY A 14 2.42 10.56 -6.95
N ILE A 15 2.88 9.46 -7.55
CA ILE A 15 4.07 8.74 -7.11
C ILE A 15 5.30 9.37 -7.76
N LYS A 16 6.27 9.79 -6.94
CA LYS A 16 7.56 10.28 -7.44
C LYS A 16 8.43 9.09 -7.83
N LEU A 17 8.59 8.87 -9.13
CA LEU A 17 9.42 7.81 -9.68
C LEU A 17 10.88 8.24 -9.78
N THR A 18 11.78 7.31 -9.54
CA THR A 18 13.20 7.36 -9.91
C THR A 18 13.36 7.07 -11.40
N GLU A 19 14.55 7.34 -11.95
CA GLU A 19 14.83 7.10 -13.37
C GLU A 19 14.69 5.61 -13.75
N ASP A 20 15.13 4.71 -12.87
CA ASP A 20 15.02 3.26 -13.09
C ASP A 20 13.56 2.80 -13.06
N GLU A 21 12.74 3.35 -12.17
CA GLU A 21 11.30 3.08 -12.14
C GLU A 21 10.60 3.60 -13.40
N ASP A 22 10.95 4.79 -13.90
CA ASP A 22 10.38 5.31 -15.15
C ASP A 22 10.77 4.44 -16.37
N ARG A 23 12.01 3.94 -16.42
CA ARG A 23 12.46 2.98 -17.45
C ARG A 23 11.67 1.68 -17.36
N LEU A 24 11.43 1.17 -16.16
CA LEU A 24 10.61 -0.02 -15.96
C LEU A 24 9.17 0.20 -16.44
N ILE A 25 8.54 1.34 -16.11
CA ILE A 25 7.19 1.66 -16.58
C ILE A 25 7.11 1.70 -18.11
N LYS A 26 8.11 2.30 -18.77
CA LYS A 26 8.20 2.30 -20.25
C LYS A 26 8.34 0.89 -20.82
N TRP A 27 9.11 0.03 -20.17
CA TRP A 27 9.25 -1.38 -20.57
C TRP A 27 7.94 -2.15 -20.43
N ILE A 28 7.23 -2.00 -19.30
CA ILE A 28 5.92 -2.63 -19.08
C ILE A 28 4.90 -2.15 -20.11
N ALA A 29 4.91 -0.85 -20.45
CA ALA A 29 4.01 -0.29 -21.47
C ALA A 29 4.25 -0.82 -22.89
N GLY A 30 5.37 -1.51 -23.14
CA GLY A 30 5.65 -2.21 -24.39
C GLY A 30 5.12 -3.65 -24.44
N LEU A 31 4.56 -4.17 -23.35
CA LEU A 31 3.86 -5.46 -23.30
C LEU A 31 2.45 -5.35 -23.89
N ASP A 32 1.73 -6.47 -23.97
CA ASP A 32 0.35 -6.48 -24.46
C ASP A 32 -0.61 -5.77 -23.47
N LEU A 33 -1.70 -5.23 -24.03
CA LEU A 33 -2.69 -4.46 -23.28
C LEU A 33 -3.28 -5.22 -22.09
N TRP A 34 -3.51 -6.53 -22.23
CA TRP A 34 -4.10 -7.34 -21.16
C TRP A 34 -3.14 -7.45 -19.97
N THR A 35 -1.86 -7.73 -20.24
CA THR A 35 -0.82 -7.75 -19.22
C THR A 35 -0.70 -6.40 -18.50
N VAL A 36 -0.70 -5.29 -19.25
CA VAL A 36 -0.64 -3.93 -18.68
C VAL A 36 -1.85 -3.64 -17.77
N GLN A 37 -3.04 -4.05 -18.17
CA GLN A 37 -4.25 -3.91 -17.35
C GLN A 37 -4.15 -4.70 -16.04
N GLN A 38 -3.59 -5.92 -16.05
CA GLN A 38 -3.37 -6.69 -14.82
C GLN A 38 -2.40 -5.97 -13.87
N PHE A 39 -1.30 -5.40 -14.40
CA PHE A 39 -0.38 -4.59 -13.60
C PHE A 39 -1.08 -3.40 -12.95
N VAL A 40 -1.93 -2.68 -13.68
CA VAL A 40 -2.70 -1.57 -13.12
C VAL A 40 -3.63 -2.02 -11.99
N GLN A 41 -4.30 -3.16 -12.12
CA GLN A 41 -5.14 -3.68 -11.03
C GLN A 41 -4.33 -3.98 -9.76
N ILE A 42 -3.12 -4.53 -9.91
CA ILE A 42 -2.21 -4.77 -8.80
C ILE A 42 -1.80 -3.45 -8.14
N ILE A 43 -1.38 -2.46 -8.94
CA ILE A 43 -0.98 -1.12 -8.45
C ILE A 43 -2.14 -0.49 -7.65
N LEU A 44 -3.34 -0.45 -8.22
CA LEU A 44 -4.51 0.12 -7.55
C LEU A 44 -4.85 -0.58 -6.23
N LYS A 45 -4.72 -1.91 -6.18
CA LYS A 45 -4.94 -2.69 -4.96
C LYS A 45 -3.91 -2.36 -3.89
N VAL A 46 -2.63 -2.28 -4.24
CA VAL A 46 -1.54 -1.94 -3.32
C VAL A 46 -1.69 -0.51 -2.79
N THR A 47 -2.00 0.45 -3.67
CA THR A 47 -2.19 1.86 -3.28
C THR A 47 -3.34 2.02 -2.29
N LYS A 48 -4.48 1.34 -2.50
CA LYS A 48 -5.61 1.33 -1.55
C LYS A 48 -5.21 0.78 -0.18
N VAL A 49 -4.60 -0.40 -0.15
CA VAL A 49 -4.15 -1.03 1.11
C VAL A 49 -3.15 -0.14 1.86
N THR A 50 -2.27 0.54 1.13
CA THR A 50 -1.27 1.43 1.72
C THR A 50 -1.93 2.68 2.32
N ASN A 51 -2.90 3.28 1.61
CA ASN A 51 -3.64 4.42 2.12
C ASN A 51 -4.46 4.06 3.35
N GLU A 52 -5.10 2.90 3.39
CA GLU A 52 -5.82 2.41 4.57
C GLU A 52 -4.91 2.24 5.79
N ARG A 53 -3.68 1.73 5.58
CA ARG A 53 -2.67 1.58 6.65
C ARG A 53 -2.10 2.91 7.15
N LYS A 54 -2.09 3.95 6.32
CA LYS A 54 -1.65 5.31 6.69
C LYS A 54 -2.66 6.05 7.58
N ILE A 55 -3.94 5.70 7.50
CA ILE A 55 -4.96 6.28 8.38
C ILE A 55 -4.62 5.85 9.80
N ILE A 56 -4.24 6.80 10.65
CA ILE A 56 -3.92 6.53 12.04
C ILE A 56 -5.19 6.03 12.74
N LYS A 57 -5.09 4.87 13.40
CA LYS A 57 -6.21 4.27 14.15
C LYS A 57 -5.82 4.05 15.60
N LYS A 58 -6.74 4.30 16.52
CA LYS A 58 -6.54 4.00 17.94
C LYS A 58 -6.71 2.49 18.17
N PRO A 59 -5.74 1.80 18.80
CA PRO A 59 -5.87 0.39 19.12
C PRO A 59 -6.87 0.18 20.27
N GLU A 60 -7.57 -0.95 20.24
CA GLU A 60 -8.40 -1.39 21.37
C GLU A 60 -7.46 -1.97 22.43
N VAL A 61 -7.58 -1.50 23.68
CA VAL A 61 -6.65 -1.87 24.76
C VAL A 61 -7.38 -2.43 25.97
N ASN A 62 -6.72 -3.36 26.66
CA ASN A 62 -7.06 -3.77 28.02
C ASN A 62 -5.81 -3.66 28.91
N THR A 63 -5.89 -4.10 30.17
CA THR A 63 -4.81 -3.99 31.15
C THR A 63 -3.48 -4.62 30.70
N TYR A 64 -3.51 -5.66 29.86
CA TYR A 64 -2.34 -6.45 29.51
C TYR A 64 -2.00 -6.47 28.02
N PHE A 65 -2.98 -6.19 27.17
CA PHE A 65 -2.92 -6.38 25.72
C PHE A 65 -3.52 -5.20 24.96
N TYR A 66 -3.10 -5.08 23.71
CA TYR A 66 -3.78 -4.28 22.71
C TYR A 66 -4.12 -5.14 21.49
N PHE A 67 -5.12 -4.69 20.75
CA PHE A 67 -5.61 -5.31 19.53
C PHE A 67 -5.50 -4.32 18.37
N CYS A 68 -4.96 -4.80 17.26
CA CYS A 68 -4.91 -4.00 16.04
C CYS A 68 -6.32 -3.86 15.44
N PRO A 69 -6.83 -2.64 15.21
CA PRO A 69 -8.17 -2.44 14.65
C PRO A 69 -8.28 -2.79 13.16
N ASN A 70 -7.16 -3.12 12.52
CA ASN A 70 -7.13 -3.47 11.09
C ASN A 70 -7.05 -4.98 10.86
N CYS A 71 -6.14 -5.68 11.54
CA CYS A 71 -5.95 -7.12 11.36
C CYS A 71 -6.38 -7.98 12.55
N GLY A 72 -6.80 -7.37 13.67
CA GLY A 72 -7.22 -8.08 14.88
C GLY A 72 -6.07 -8.71 15.68
N SER A 73 -4.81 -8.46 15.33
CA SER A 73 -3.69 -9.09 16.04
C SER A 73 -3.59 -8.62 17.49
N ARG A 74 -3.40 -9.58 18.41
CA ARG A 74 -3.26 -9.35 19.85
C ARG A 74 -1.79 -9.29 20.24
N ARG A 75 -1.38 -8.22 20.90
CA ARG A 75 0.00 -8.03 21.38
C ARG A 75 0.00 -7.52 22.81
N SER A 76 1.09 -7.74 23.55
CA SER A 76 1.21 -7.22 24.92
C SER A 76 1.28 -5.70 24.90
N ILE A 77 0.64 -5.04 25.87
CA ILE A 77 0.72 -3.57 26.06
C ILE A 77 2.17 -3.08 26.23
N LYS A 78 3.08 -3.96 26.70
CA LYS A 78 4.53 -3.68 26.80
C LYS A 78 5.20 -3.51 25.44
N GLN A 79 4.58 -3.99 24.36
CA GLN A 79 5.06 -3.87 22.98
C GLN A 79 4.30 -2.77 22.21
N LYS A 80 3.95 -1.68 22.89
CA LYS A 80 3.28 -0.53 22.27
C LYS A 80 4.21 0.20 21.31
N HIS A 81 3.86 0.25 20.03
CA HIS A 81 4.54 1.04 19.00
C HIS A 81 3.51 1.76 18.15
N ASN A 82 3.91 2.83 17.46
CA ASN A 82 3.02 3.61 16.60
C ASN A 82 2.61 2.88 15.31
N PHE A 83 2.78 1.56 15.25
CA PHE A 83 2.33 0.71 14.16
C PHE A 83 2.10 -0.74 14.64
N CYS A 84 1.29 -1.48 13.89
CA CYS A 84 1.09 -2.91 14.07
C CYS A 84 2.23 -3.70 13.42
N HIS A 85 2.87 -4.61 14.17
CA HIS A 85 3.93 -5.48 13.67
C HIS A 85 3.50 -6.48 12.60
N ASP A 86 2.22 -6.85 12.60
CA ASP A 86 1.72 -7.90 11.70
C ASP A 86 1.24 -7.35 10.35
N CYS A 87 0.56 -6.20 10.35
CA CYS A 87 -0.02 -5.63 9.13
C CYS A 87 0.53 -4.25 8.75
N GLY A 88 1.39 -3.65 9.58
CA GLY A 88 1.96 -2.33 9.33
C GLY A 88 0.98 -1.16 9.47
N GLN A 89 -0.22 -1.38 10.01
CA GLN A 89 -1.20 -0.33 10.30
C GLN A 89 -0.61 0.71 11.27
N ALA A 90 -0.66 1.99 10.92
CA ALA A 90 -0.26 3.07 11.83
C ALA A 90 -1.23 3.16 13.02
N LEU A 91 -0.68 3.28 14.23
CA LEU A 91 -1.41 3.32 15.49
C LEU A 91 -1.09 4.59 16.28
N GLU A 92 -2.10 5.14 16.95
CA GLU A 92 -1.97 6.24 17.91
C GLU A 92 -2.41 5.77 19.29
N TRP A 93 -1.62 6.11 20.31
CA TRP A 93 -1.78 5.65 21.69
C TRP A 93 -2.37 6.75 22.58
#